data_AF-A8NAQ7-F1
#
_entry.id   AF-A8NAQ7-F1
#
_cell.length_a   1.000
_cell.length_b   1.000
_cell.length_c   1.000
_cell.angle_alpha   90.00
_cell.angle_beta   90.00
_cell.angle_gamma   90.00
#
_symmetry.space_group_name_H-M   'P 1'
#
loop_
_entity.id
_entity.type
_entity.pdbx_description
1 polymer ?
#
loop_
_entity_poly.entity_id
_entity_poly.type
_entity_poly.pdbx_seq_one_letter_code
_entity_poly.pdbx_strand_id
1 'polypeptide(L)'
;MARIDLSSYHEVLFSAFEGVIPIEGLYASDGASRLGNGTGLRHEYRFGVTNYCGYVESENEFSGRCARQATASQFRPFSIIKSDMPLNYSQFINAVVPPSNFRNDVLLGSFSRTAGYMFLLAFIFVGLSLILGLAKVNFTFLLSTLFSILSCIFLLLGAILWTVAVKKAQVINGMTITTTPVANPTPIGIEVSLGVGLKLAWAAFGLMMAANIPYLIRRRNSMDGTSLAVFTR
;
A
#
# COMPACT_ATOMS: atom_id res chain seq x y z
N MET A 1 1.75 -0.21 3.22
CA MET A 1 1.79 -0.44 1.76
C MET A 1 1.78 0.86 0.95
N ALA A 2 0.92 1.84 1.26
CA ALA A 2 1.03 3.21 0.72
C ALA A 2 1.21 4.22 1.86
N ARG A 3 1.84 5.37 1.58
CA ARG A 3 1.98 6.53 2.48
C ARG A 3 1.37 7.74 1.77
N ILE A 4 0.61 8.55 2.49
CA ILE A 4 0.05 9.80 1.99
C ILE A 4 0.41 10.88 2.99
N ASP A 5 1.14 11.89 2.52
CA ASP A 5 1.53 13.07 3.27
C ASP A 5 0.59 14.23 2.92
N LEU A 6 0.10 14.89 3.94
CA LEU A 6 -0.84 16.02 3.86
C LEU A 6 -0.33 17.21 4.67
N SER A 7 0.91 17.21 5.14
CA SER A 7 1.50 18.29 5.94
C SER A 7 1.45 19.65 5.24
N SER A 8 1.70 19.68 3.92
CA SER A 8 1.66 20.90 3.10
C SER A 8 0.26 21.30 2.61
N TYR A 9 -0.77 20.50 2.89
CA TYR A 9 -2.12 20.76 2.40
C TYR A 9 -2.71 22.07 2.96
N HIS A 10 -2.40 22.42 4.21
CA HIS A 10 -2.88 23.65 4.84
C HIS A 10 -2.38 24.92 4.12
N GLU A 11 -1.09 24.96 3.74
CA GLU A 11 -0.50 26.11 3.05
C GLU A 11 -1.16 26.35 1.68
N VAL A 12 -1.43 25.25 0.97
CA VAL A 12 -2.10 25.28 -0.33
C VAL A 12 -3.53 25.78 -0.18
N LEU A 13 -4.25 25.29 0.84
CA LEU A 13 -5.61 25.74 1.11
C LEU A 13 -5.64 27.23 1.49
N PHE A 14 -4.66 27.72 2.25
CA PHE A 14 -4.53 29.13 2.58
C PHE A 14 -4.31 30.00 1.33
N SER A 15 -3.43 29.57 0.42
CA SER A 15 -3.20 30.27 -0.85
C SER A 15 -4.40 30.23 -1.79
N ALA A 16 -5.18 29.14 -1.79
CA ALA A 16 -6.32 28.97 -2.69
C ALA A 16 -7.53 29.82 -2.29
N PHE A 17 -7.63 30.19 -1.02
CA PHE A 17 -8.75 30.96 -0.48
C PHE A 17 -8.35 32.37 -0.02
N GLU A 18 -7.13 32.85 -0.35
CA GLU A 18 -6.63 34.22 -0.11
C GLU A 18 -7.03 34.83 1.25
N GLY A 19 -7.00 34.03 2.33
CA GLY A 19 -7.33 34.50 3.68
C GLY A 19 -8.80 34.86 3.94
N VAL A 20 -9.73 34.51 3.03
CA VAL A 20 -11.18 34.75 3.19
C VAL A 20 -11.78 33.91 4.32
N ILE A 21 -11.16 32.75 4.64
CA ILE A 21 -11.62 31.84 5.69
C ILE A 21 -10.43 31.55 6.61
N PRO A 22 -10.50 31.84 7.92
CA PRO A 22 -9.47 31.40 8.87
C PRO A 22 -9.47 29.87 8.91
N ILE A 23 -8.35 29.25 8.52
CA ILE A 23 -8.20 27.79 8.48
C ILE A 23 -7.77 27.32 9.88
N GLU A 24 -8.65 27.48 10.85
CA GLU A 24 -8.44 26.96 12.20
C GLU A 24 -9.03 25.55 12.32
N GLY A 25 -8.30 24.65 12.98
CA GLY A 25 -8.77 23.28 13.27
C GLY A 25 -8.87 22.33 12.07
N LEU A 26 -8.10 22.56 11.00
CA LEU A 26 -8.07 21.64 9.84
C LEU A 26 -7.50 20.27 10.20
N TYR A 27 -6.39 20.26 10.93
CA TYR A 27 -5.77 19.04 11.45
C TYR A 27 -6.32 18.70 12.83
N ALA A 28 -6.36 17.40 13.12
CA ALA A 28 -6.72 16.92 14.45
C ALA A 28 -5.60 17.24 15.45
N SER A 29 -5.96 17.75 16.64
CA SER A 29 -5.03 18.04 17.73
C SER A 29 -4.61 16.81 18.55
N ASP A 30 -5.43 15.75 18.52
CA ASP A 30 -5.20 14.51 19.27
C ASP A 30 -5.07 13.31 18.33
N GLY A 31 -3.92 12.64 18.33
CA GLY A 31 -3.65 11.41 17.56
C GLY A 31 -4.51 10.22 17.97
N ALA A 32 -5.13 10.24 19.16
CA ALA A 32 -6.01 9.18 19.65
C ALA A 32 -7.46 9.30 19.15
N SER A 33 -7.85 10.41 18.50
CA SER A 33 -9.23 10.58 18.03
C SER A 33 -9.62 9.56 16.94
N ARG A 34 -10.92 9.26 16.79
CA ARG A 34 -11.39 8.23 15.86
C ARG A 34 -11.28 8.71 14.42
N LEU A 35 -10.72 7.87 13.54
CA LEU A 35 -10.75 8.11 12.10
C LEU A 35 -12.18 7.93 11.56
N GLY A 36 -12.53 8.75 10.58
CA GLY A 36 -13.77 8.75 9.81
C GLY A 36 -14.90 9.57 10.42
N ASN A 37 -14.63 10.41 11.43
CA ASN A 37 -15.66 11.10 12.20
C ASN A 37 -15.58 12.64 12.11
N GLY A 38 -14.91 13.18 11.09
CA GLY A 38 -14.79 14.63 10.88
C GLY A 38 -14.01 15.36 11.99
N THR A 39 -13.18 14.67 12.77
CA THR A 39 -12.45 15.26 13.92
C THR A 39 -11.16 15.97 13.54
N GLY A 40 -10.92 16.20 12.24
CA GLY A 40 -9.70 16.82 11.72
C GLY A 40 -8.87 15.84 10.89
N LEU A 41 -8.15 16.41 9.92
CA LEU A 41 -7.21 15.69 9.08
C LEU A 41 -5.98 15.22 9.86
N ARG A 42 -5.36 14.17 9.36
CA ARG A 42 -4.05 13.68 9.84
C ARG A 42 -2.96 14.20 8.91
N HIS A 43 -1.77 14.44 9.46
CA HIS A 43 -0.61 14.87 8.69
C HIS A 43 -0.13 13.74 7.76
N GLU A 44 -0.20 12.50 8.25
CA GLU A 44 0.21 11.33 7.48
C GLU A 44 -0.80 10.20 7.57
N TYR A 45 -1.14 9.60 6.43
CA TYR A 45 -1.92 8.36 6.35
C TYR A 45 -1.09 7.21 5.79
N ARG A 46 -1.05 6.10 6.52
CA ARG A 46 -0.42 4.84 6.09
C ARG A 46 -1.47 3.79 5.82
N PHE A 47 -1.49 3.28 4.60
CA PHE A 47 -2.41 2.24 4.17
C PHE A 47 -1.70 0.91 4.10
N GLY A 48 -2.14 -0.07 4.89
CA GLY A 48 -1.75 -1.47 4.84
C GLY A 48 -2.70 -2.32 4.00
N VAL A 49 -2.51 -3.64 4.04
CA VAL A 49 -3.39 -4.61 3.37
C VAL A 49 -4.66 -4.86 4.19
N THR A 50 -4.55 -4.82 5.51
CA THR A 50 -5.66 -5.12 6.45
C THR A 50 -6.23 -3.86 7.09
N ASN A 51 -5.39 -2.86 7.34
CA ASN A 51 -5.77 -1.65 8.06
C ASN A 51 -5.16 -0.43 7.38
N TYR A 52 -5.70 0.74 7.72
CA TYR A 52 -5.02 2.01 7.55
C TYR A 52 -4.88 2.72 8.89
N CYS A 53 -3.86 3.56 9.01
CA CYS A 53 -3.57 4.33 10.21
C CYS A 53 -3.28 5.78 9.82
N GLY A 54 -3.75 6.71 10.63
CA GLY A 54 -3.49 8.13 10.48
C GLY A 54 -2.68 8.65 11.66
N TYR A 55 -1.72 9.51 11.37
CA TYR A 55 -0.76 10.05 12.33
C TYR A 55 -0.83 11.57 12.35
N VAL A 56 -0.79 12.12 13.55
CA VAL A 56 -0.66 13.55 13.79
C VAL A 56 0.76 13.81 14.23
N GLU A 57 1.38 14.81 13.62
CA GLU A 57 2.57 15.43 14.14
C GLU A 57 2.12 16.54 15.09
N SER A 58 2.32 16.32 16.40
CA SER A 58 2.20 17.37 17.42
C SER A 58 3.62 17.71 17.90
N GLU A 59 3.82 18.92 18.41
CA GLU A 59 5.13 19.56 18.63
C GLU A 59 6.21 18.69 19.29
N ASN A 60 5.84 17.64 20.04
CA ASN A 60 6.78 16.71 20.67
C ASN A 60 6.40 15.21 20.54
N GLU A 61 5.36 14.85 19.78
CA GLU A 61 4.88 13.48 19.72
C GLU A 61 4.29 13.08 18.36
N PHE A 62 4.79 11.96 17.81
CA PHE A 62 4.21 11.30 16.64
C PHE A 62 3.21 10.25 17.11
N SER A 63 1.97 10.67 17.31
CA SER A 63 0.88 9.81 17.76
C SER A 63 -0.09 9.51 16.63
N GLY A 64 -0.68 8.32 16.63
CA GLY A 64 -1.61 7.95 15.58
C GLY A 64 -2.51 6.80 15.99
N ARG A 65 -3.62 6.68 15.27
CA ARG A 65 -4.62 5.64 15.48
C ARG A 65 -4.86 4.89 14.18
N CYS A 66 -5.06 3.59 14.31
CA CYS A 66 -5.47 2.74 13.20
C CYS A 66 -6.99 2.59 13.18
N ALA A 67 -7.55 2.55 11.98
CA ALA A 67 -8.93 2.17 11.78
C ALA A 67 -9.15 0.68 12.11
N ARG A 68 -10.42 0.30 12.26
CA ARG A 68 -10.80 -1.08 12.58
C ARG A 68 -10.22 -2.07 11.56
N GLN A 69 -9.80 -3.23 12.08
CA GLN A 69 -9.27 -4.31 11.26
C GLN A 69 -10.33 -4.85 10.30
N ALA A 70 -10.00 -4.89 9.01
CA ALA A 70 -10.81 -5.53 8.00
C ALA A 70 -9.94 -6.42 7.11
N THR A 71 -10.41 -7.64 6.82
CA THR A 71 -9.71 -8.51 5.89
C THR A 71 -9.74 -7.90 4.50
N ALA A 72 -8.56 -7.66 3.90
CA ALA A 72 -8.40 -7.01 2.60
C ALA A 72 -9.06 -5.62 2.53
N SER A 73 -8.62 -4.71 3.40
CA SER A 73 -9.09 -3.32 3.41
C SER A 73 -8.90 -2.65 2.07
N GLN A 74 -9.93 -1.95 1.61
CA GLN A 74 -9.90 -1.24 0.34
C GLN A 74 -9.09 0.05 0.49
N PHE A 75 -8.13 0.24 -0.42
CA PHE A 75 -7.38 1.49 -0.57
C PHE A 75 -8.28 2.55 -1.20
N ARG A 76 -8.83 3.42 -0.36
CA ARG A 76 -9.77 4.48 -0.75
C ARG A 76 -9.36 5.83 -0.15
N PRO A 77 -8.23 6.39 -0.60
CA PRO A 77 -7.59 7.51 0.07
C PRO A 77 -8.48 8.75 0.09
N PHE A 78 -9.17 9.05 -1.01
CA PHE A 78 -10.00 10.25 -1.12
C PHE A 78 -11.20 10.21 -0.17
N SER A 79 -11.98 9.12 -0.15
CA SER A 79 -13.12 9.00 0.78
C SER A 79 -12.70 9.09 2.25
N ILE A 80 -11.56 8.49 2.61
CA ILE A 80 -11.07 8.44 3.99
C ILE A 80 -10.61 9.84 4.43
N ILE A 81 -9.79 10.51 3.62
CA ILE A 81 -9.34 11.88 3.89
C ILE A 81 -10.56 12.81 3.99
N LYS A 82 -11.51 12.70 3.07
CA LYS A 82 -12.75 13.49 3.09
C LYS A 82 -13.60 13.23 4.34
N SER A 83 -13.64 12.00 4.84
CA SER A 83 -14.40 11.65 6.05
C SER A 83 -13.75 12.09 7.37
N ASP A 84 -12.43 12.26 7.38
CA ASP A 84 -11.70 12.80 8.53
C ASP A 84 -11.79 14.32 8.60
N MET A 85 -12.00 14.96 7.45
CA MET A 85 -12.08 16.41 7.33
C MET A 85 -13.33 16.96 8.03
N PRO A 86 -13.22 18.09 8.76
CA PRO A 86 -14.39 18.75 9.35
C PRO A 86 -15.39 19.16 8.27
N LEU A 87 -16.69 19.18 8.61
CA LEU A 87 -17.79 19.47 7.66
C LEU A 87 -17.55 20.75 6.86
N ASN A 88 -17.06 21.81 7.53
CA ASN A 88 -16.76 23.11 6.94
C ASN A 88 -15.76 23.04 5.77
N TYR A 89 -14.82 22.09 5.80
CA TYR A 89 -13.78 21.95 4.78
C TYR A 89 -14.05 20.80 3.80
N SER A 90 -14.79 19.77 4.22
CA SER A 90 -15.12 18.58 3.41
C SER A 90 -15.89 18.90 2.11
N GLN A 91 -16.55 20.06 2.05
CA GLN A 91 -17.24 20.57 0.87
C GLN A 91 -16.25 21.09 -0.19
N PHE A 92 -15.18 21.78 0.24
CA PHE A 92 -14.20 22.43 -0.64
C PHE A 92 -13.22 21.45 -1.27
N ILE A 93 -12.96 20.30 -0.63
CA ILE A 93 -12.00 19.31 -1.15
C ILE A 93 -12.37 18.81 -2.56
N ASN A 94 -13.65 18.82 -2.93
CA ASN A 94 -14.07 18.38 -4.28
C ASN A 94 -13.75 19.41 -5.37
N ALA A 95 -13.61 20.69 -4.99
CA ALA A 95 -13.21 21.78 -5.87
C ALA A 95 -11.67 21.89 -5.96
N VAL A 96 -10.98 21.65 -4.83
CA VAL A 96 -9.51 21.68 -4.76
C VAL A 96 -8.89 20.46 -5.44
N VAL A 97 -9.48 19.27 -5.25
CA VAL A 97 -8.98 18.01 -5.82
C VAL A 97 -9.73 17.70 -7.13
N PRO A 98 -9.11 17.89 -8.31
CA PRO A 98 -9.76 17.65 -9.58
C PRO A 98 -10.13 16.16 -9.76
N PRO A 99 -11.13 15.86 -10.60
CA PRO A 99 -11.52 14.49 -10.91
C PRO A 99 -10.33 13.74 -11.53
N SER A 100 -9.84 12.73 -10.81
CA SER A 100 -8.65 11.95 -11.19
C SER A 100 -8.79 10.52 -10.66
N ASN A 101 -7.84 9.65 -11.04
CA ASN A 101 -7.80 8.27 -10.51
C ASN A 101 -7.70 8.24 -8.98
N PHE A 102 -7.14 9.28 -8.35
CA PHE A 102 -7.09 9.40 -6.89
C PHE A 102 -8.49 9.45 -6.23
N ARG A 103 -9.50 10.02 -6.92
CA ARG A 103 -10.89 10.09 -6.46
C ARG A 103 -11.69 8.82 -6.75
N ASN A 104 -11.13 7.86 -7.49
CA ASN A 104 -11.85 6.66 -7.90
C ASN A 104 -11.70 5.53 -6.86
N ASP A 105 -12.52 5.60 -5.81
CA ASP A 105 -12.50 4.64 -4.70
C ASP A 105 -12.89 3.21 -5.11
N VAL A 106 -13.66 3.05 -6.20
CA VAL A 106 -14.06 1.73 -6.72
C VAL A 106 -12.87 1.05 -7.38
N LEU A 107 -12.16 1.78 -8.26
CA LEU A 107 -11.00 1.27 -8.98
C LEU A 107 -9.85 0.93 -8.04
N LEU A 108 -9.45 1.89 -7.19
CA LEU A 108 -8.35 1.70 -6.24
C LEU A 108 -8.71 0.65 -5.17
N GLY A 109 -9.96 0.65 -4.70
CA GLY A 109 -10.47 -0.32 -3.76
C GLY A 109 -10.50 -1.75 -4.31
N SER A 110 -10.84 -1.93 -5.59
CA SER A 110 -10.86 -3.25 -6.24
C SER A 110 -9.46 -3.85 -6.38
N PHE A 111 -8.49 -3.06 -6.86
CA PHE A 111 -7.10 -3.53 -7.00
C PHE A 111 -6.47 -3.90 -5.66
N SER A 112 -6.60 -3.03 -4.66
CA SER A 112 -6.04 -3.25 -3.31
C SER A 112 -6.67 -4.45 -2.60
N ARG A 113 -7.99 -4.63 -2.70
CA ARG A 113 -8.68 -5.79 -2.13
C ARG A 113 -8.25 -7.09 -2.79
N THR A 114 -8.17 -7.09 -4.12
CA THR A 114 -7.71 -8.26 -4.89
C THR A 114 -6.28 -8.61 -4.53
N ALA A 115 -5.39 -7.61 -4.47
CA ALA A 115 -4.00 -7.79 -4.04
C ALA A 115 -3.91 -8.40 -2.63
N GLY A 116 -4.76 -7.94 -1.70
CA GLY A 116 -4.82 -8.49 -0.34
C GLY A 116 -5.15 -9.98 -0.30
N TYR A 117 -6.10 -10.44 -1.11
CA TYR A 117 -6.41 -11.87 -1.22
C TYR A 117 -5.26 -12.67 -1.88
N MET A 118 -4.58 -12.10 -2.87
CA MET A 118 -3.42 -12.75 -3.50
C MET A 118 -2.26 -12.96 -2.50
N PHE A 119 -1.99 -11.98 -1.63
CA PHE A 119 -1.01 -12.14 -0.56
C PHE A 119 -1.40 -13.20 0.46
N LEU A 120 -2.68 -13.27 0.83
CA LEU A 120 -3.20 -14.29 1.75
C LEU A 120 -3.02 -15.69 1.16
N LEU A 121 -3.40 -15.89 -0.10
CA LEU A 121 -3.19 -17.16 -0.81
C LEU A 121 -1.72 -17.53 -0.92
N ALA A 122 -0.85 -16.56 -1.24
CA ALA A 122 0.59 -16.78 -1.26
C ALA A 122 1.10 -17.28 0.09
N PHE A 123 0.68 -16.66 1.20
CA PHE A 123 1.10 -17.07 2.55
C PHE A 123 0.64 -18.50 2.89
N ILE A 124 -0.58 -18.89 2.52
CA ILE A 124 -1.08 -20.26 2.70
C ILE A 124 -0.21 -21.26 1.92
N PHE A 125 0.09 -20.99 0.66
CA PHE A 125 0.92 -21.88 -0.16
C PHE A 125 2.38 -21.95 0.31
N VAL A 126 2.95 -20.85 0.79
CA VAL A 126 4.28 -20.87 1.43
C VAL A 126 4.26 -21.75 2.68
N GLY A 127 3.24 -21.61 3.54
CA GLY A 127 3.08 -22.45 4.74
C GLY A 127 2.95 -23.94 4.41
N LEU A 128 2.12 -24.28 3.41
CA LEU A 128 1.98 -25.66 2.93
C LEU A 128 3.28 -26.19 2.33
N SER A 129 3.99 -25.37 1.55
CA SER A 129 5.29 -25.73 0.97
C SER A 129 6.31 -26.06 2.06
N LEU A 130 6.34 -25.28 3.14
CA LEU A 130 7.23 -25.50 4.28
C LEU A 130 6.90 -26.81 5.01
N ILE A 131 5.63 -27.07 5.30
CA ILE A 131 5.21 -28.30 6.00
C ILE A 131 5.53 -29.54 5.14
N LEU A 132 5.23 -29.50 3.84
CA LEU A 132 5.51 -30.61 2.93
C LEU A 132 7.01 -30.81 2.66
N GLY A 133 7.80 -29.73 2.73
CA GLY A 133 9.24 -29.77 2.56
C GLY A 133 9.98 -30.49 3.70
N LEU A 134 9.37 -30.57 4.89
CA LEU A 134 9.93 -31.29 6.04
C LEU A 134 9.73 -32.82 5.97
N ALA A 135 8.82 -33.30 5.12
CA ALA A 135 8.52 -34.73 5.00
C ALA A 135 9.56 -35.45 4.13
N LYS A 136 10.09 -36.58 4.63
CA LYS A 136 11.19 -37.39 4.03
C LYS A 136 10.80 -38.21 2.78
N VAL A 137 9.67 -37.94 2.14
CA VAL A 137 9.15 -38.75 1.02
C VAL A 137 9.44 -38.05 -0.32
N ASN A 138 9.91 -38.79 -1.33
CA ASN A 138 10.23 -38.21 -2.64
C ASN A 138 9.03 -37.47 -3.30
N PHE A 139 7.80 -37.93 -3.04
CA PHE A 139 6.58 -37.30 -3.56
C PHE A 139 6.25 -35.95 -2.87
N THR A 140 6.50 -35.84 -1.56
CA THR A 140 6.25 -34.59 -0.82
C THR A 140 7.21 -33.49 -1.22
N PHE A 141 8.42 -33.85 -1.64
CA PHE A 141 9.40 -32.92 -2.20
C PHE A 141 8.91 -32.26 -3.50
N LEU A 142 8.38 -33.04 -4.45
CA LEU A 142 7.86 -32.49 -5.71
C LEU A 142 6.67 -31.56 -5.44
N LEU A 143 5.74 -31.99 -4.58
CA LEU A 143 4.56 -31.19 -4.25
C LEU A 143 4.93 -29.89 -3.52
N SER A 144 5.91 -29.92 -2.62
CA SER A 144 6.43 -28.72 -1.94
C SER A 144 6.99 -27.70 -2.94
N THR A 145 7.74 -28.15 -3.95
CA THR A 145 8.28 -27.25 -4.98
C THR A 145 7.20 -26.61 -5.86
N LEU A 146 6.14 -27.35 -6.19
CA LEU A 146 5.00 -26.80 -6.94
C LEU A 146 4.28 -25.70 -6.15
N PHE A 147 4.01 -25.94 -4.86
CA PHE A 147 3.41 -24.92 -4.00
C PHE A 147 4.32 -23.71 -3.81
N SER A 148 5.64 -23.91 -3.73
CA SER A 148 6.61 -22.80 -3.68
C SER A 148 6.53 -21.92 -4.94
N ILE A 149 6.57 -22.52 -6.13
CA ILE A 149 6.47 -21.78 -7.40
C ILE A 149 5.13 -21.04 -7.49
N LEU A 150 4.03 -21.73 -7.16
CA LEU A 150 2.70 -21.14 -7.21
C LEU A 150 2.56 -19.96 -6.23
N SER A 151 3.13 -20.09 -5.03
CA SER A 151 3.15 -19.00 -4.05
C SER A 151 3.95 -17.78 -4.53
N CYS A 152 5.05 -18.01 -5.26
CA CYS A 152 5.86 -16.95 -5.85
C CYS A 152 5.05 -16.14 -6.89
N ILE A 153 4.27 -16.83 -7.74
CA ILE A 153 3.38 -16.19 -8.73
C ILE A 153 2.31 -15.33 -8.04
N PHE A 154 1.63 -15.87 -7.01
CA PHE A 154 0.61 -15.12 -6.29
C PHE A 154 1.18 -13.91 -5.56
N LEU A 155 2.35 -14.03 -4.95
CA LEU A 155 3.04 -12.92 -4.29
C LEU A 155 3.41 -11.82 -5.29
N LEU A 156 3.91 -12.20 -6.48
CA LEU A 156 4.20 -11.27 -7.56
C LEU A 156 2.94 -10.53 -8.04
N LEU A 157 1.84 -11.26 -8.29
CA LEU A 157 0.56 -10.65 -8.69
C LEU A 157 0.03 -9.67 -7.63
N GLY A 158 0.11 -10.04 -6.34
CA GLY A 158 -0.26 -9.15 -5.24
C GLY A 158 0.59 -7.88 -5.20
N ALA A 159 1.91 -8.00 -5.35
CA ALA A 159 2.83 -6.86 -5.38
C ALA A 159 2.55 -5.94 -6.58
N ILE A 160 2.35 -6.50 -7.77
CA ILE A 160 2.03 -5.73 -8.99
C ILE A 160 0.70 -4.98 -8.80
N LEU A 161 -0.38 -5.66 -8.40
CA LEU A 161 -1.69 -5.02 -8.22
C LEU A 161 -1.63 -3.87 -7.21
N TRP A 162 -0.89 -4.06 -6.10
CA TRP A 162 -0.72 -2.99 -5.12
C TRP A 162 0.11 -1.83 -5.67
N THR A 163 1.22 -2.10 -6.39
CA THR A 163 2.00 -1.03 -7.03
C THR A 163 1.18 -0.22 -8.01
N VAL A 164 0.34 -0.86 -8.81
CA VAL A 164 -0.57 -0.19 -9.76
C VAL A 164 -1.56 0.69 -9.03
N ALA A 165 -2.19 0.19 -7.96
CA ALA A 165 -3.13 0.97 -7.15
C ALA A 165 -2.47 2.25 -6.59
N VAL A 166 -1.25 2.15 -6.05
CA VAL A 166 -0.52 3.31 -5.55
C VAL A 166 -0.11 4.25 -6.68
N LYS A 167 0.44 3.73 -7.79
CA LYS A 167 0.86 4.55 -8.94
C LYS A 167 -0.30 5.32 -9.57
N LYS A 168 -1.50 4.73 -9.61
CA LYS A 168 -2.72 5.42 -10.06
C LYS A 168 -3.13 6.53 -9.09
N ALA A 169 -2.91 6.35 -7.78
CA ALA A 169 -3.13 7.40 -6.80
C ALA A 169 -2.09 8.53 -6.87
N GLN A 170 -0.82 8.21 -7.20
CA GLN A 170 0.28 9.19 -7.35
C GLN A 170 0.05 10.24 -8.45
N VAL A 171 -0.96 10.07 -9.29
CA VAL A 171 -1.36 11.09 -10.27
C VAL A 171 -1.63 12.44 -9.58
N ILE A 172 -2.12 12.43 -8.33
CA ILE A 172 -2.35 13.66 -7.53
C ILE A 172 -1.09 14.48 -7.29
N ASN A 173 0.08 13.84 -7.18
CA ASN A 173 1.34 14.53 -6.87
C ASN A 173 1.78 15.46 -8.00
N GLY A 174 1.42 15.13 -9.25
CA GLY A 174 1.74 15.93 -10.42
C GLY A 174 0.66 16.97 -10.77
N MET A 175 -0.42 17.05 -10.00
CA MET A 175 -1.50 18.00 -10.24
C MET A 175 -1.23 19.29 -9.47
N THR A 176 -1.31 20.40 -10.19
CA THR A 176 -1.13 21.75 -9.67
C THR A 176 -2.44 22.51 -9.76
N ILE A 177 -2.69 23.39 -8.80
CA ILE A 177 -3.84 24.28 -8.85
C ILE A 177 -3.39 25.60 -9.48
N THR A 178 -4.07 26.02 -10.53
CA THR A 178 -3.90 27.37 -11.11
C THR A 178 -5.01 28.24 -10.55
N THR A 179 -4.81 28.79 -9.36
CA THR A 179 -5.85 29.59 -8.67
C THR A 179 -5.96 31.02 -9.20
N THR A 180 -4.93 31.53 -9.89
CA THR A 180 -4.96 32.83 -10.57
C THR A 180 -4.09 32.81 -11.85
N PRO A 181 -4.40 33.65 -12.86
CA PRO A 181 -3.64 33.70 -14.13
C PRO A 181 -2.20 34.24 -13.99
N VAL A 182 -1.77 34.64 -12.79
CA VAL A 182 -0.48 35.30 -12.51
C VAL A 182 0.37 34.54 -11.50
N ALA A 183 -0.17 33.54 -10.78
CA ALA A 183 0.59 32.79 -9.79
C ALA A 183 1.22 31.52 -10.39
N ASN A 184 2.46 31.25 -9.99
CA ASN A 184 3.17 30.02 -10.30
C ASN A 184 2.33 28.79 -9.88
N PRO A 185 2.34 27.70 -10.66
CA PRO A 185 1.55 26.52 -10.36
C PRO A 185 1.98 25.91 -9.02
N THR A 186 1.12 25.96 -8.01
CA THR A 186 1.36 25.35 -6.69
C THR A 186 0.82 23.91 -6.66
N PRO A 187 1.61 22.93 -6.16
CA PRO A 187 1.12 21.56 -6.00
C PRO A 187 -0.01 21.51 -4.97
N ILE A 188 -0.90 20.52 -5.05
CA ILE A 188 -2.10 20.40 -4.20
C ILE A 188 -1.77 20.13 -2.71
N GLY A 189 -0.51 19.87 -2.36
CA GLY A 189 -0.08 19.59 -0.98
C GLY A 189 -0.50 18.20 -0.47
N ILE A 190 -0.83 17.30 -1.39
CA ILE A 190 -1.14 15.88 -1.13
C ILE A 190 -0.09 15.05 -1.85
N GLU A 191 0.81 14.42 -1.10
CA GLU A 191 1.85 13.58 -1.67
C GLU A 191 1.62 12.11 -1.35
N VAL A 192 1.36 11.31 -2.39
CA VAL A 192 1.24 9.86 -2.29
C VAL A 192 2.59 9.22 -2.60
N SER A 193 3.09 8.37 -1.71
CA SER A 193 4.34 7.63 -1.87
C SER A 193 4.18 6.14 -1.56
N LEU A 194 5.14 5.33 -2.05
CA LEU A 194 5.16 3.89 -1.81
C LEU A 194 5.58 3.63 -0.35
N GLY A 195 4.77 2.89 0.39
CA GLY A 195 5.07 2.55 1.78
C GLY A 195 6.10 1.42 1.91
N VAL A 196 6.74 1.35 3.07
CA VAL A 196 7.78 0.34 3.39
C VAL A 196 7.29 -1.09 3.17
N GLY A 197 6.04 -1.40 3.55
CA GLY A 197 5.48 -2.75 3.37
C GLY A 197 5.50 -3.23 1.92
N LEU A 198 5.39 -2.34 0.93
CA LEU A 198 5.44 -2.73 -0.47
C LEU A 198 6.87 -3.04 -0.93
N LYS A 199 7.86 -2.30 -0.40
CA LYS A 199 9.28 -2.60 -0.61
C LYS A 199 9.63 -3.98 -0.04
N LEU A 200 9.10 -4.30 1.15
CA LEU A 200 9.26 -5.62 1.77
C LEU A 200 8.60 -6.73 0.95
N ALA A 201 7.44 -6.49 0.34
CA ALA A 201 6.81 -7.47 -0.54
C ALA A 201 7.67 -7.78 -1.78
N TRP A 202 8.28 -6.77 -2.41
CA TRP A 202 9.22 -6.97 -3.51
C TRP A 202 10.50 -7.68 -3.08
N ALA A 203 11.03 -7.36 -1.89
CA ALA A 203 12.17 -8.08 -1.34
C ALA A 203 11.85 -9.56 -1.08
N ALA A 204 10.67 -9.85 -0.51
CA ALA A 204 10.20 -11.21 -0.29
C ALA A 204 10.06 -12.00 -1.60
N PHE A 205 9.55 -11.38 -2.66
CA PHE A 205 9.53 -11.98 -4.00
C PHE A 205 10.94 -12.36 -4.47
N GLY A 206 11.90 -11.43 -4.38
CA GLY A 206 13.29 -11.67 -4.78
C GLY A 206 13.92 -12.83 -4.01
N LEU A 207 13.70 -12.89 -2.70
CA LEU A 207 14.19 -13.98 -1.85
C LEU A 207 13.54 -15.32 -2.20
N MET A 208 12.24 -15.36 -2.46
CA MET A 208 11.55 -16.59 -2.90
C MET A 208 12.05 -17.05 -4.28
N MET A 209 12.30 -16.13 -5.21
CA MET A 209 12.86 -16.49 -6.50
C MET A 209 14.27 -17.09 -6.33
N ALA A 210 15.13 -16.45 -5.54
CA ALA A 210 16.46 -16.94 -5.24
C ALA A 210 16.45 -18.32 -4.57
N ALA A 211 15.53 -18.54 -3.63
CA ALA A 211 15.37 -19.82 -2.94
C ALA A 211 14.91 -20.95 -3.88
N ASN A 212 14.24 -20.65 -4.99
CA ASN A 212 13.80 -21.66 -5.96
C ASN A 212 14.92 -22.11 -6.92
N ILE A 213 16.00 -21.34 -7.07
CA ILE A 213 17.10 -21.62 -8.02
C ILE A 213 17.79 -22.98 -7.76
N PRO A 214 18.19 -23.34 -6.52
CA PRO A 214 18.86 -24.62 -6.25
C PRO A 214 18.00 -25.84 -6.63
N TYR A 215 16.68 -25.74 -6.45
CA TYR A 215 15.74 -26.81 -6.81
C TYR A 215 15.68 -27.05 -8.33
N LEU A 216 15.84 -26.00 -9.13
CA LEU A 216 15.88 -26.10 -10.60
C LEU A 216 17.20 -26.69 -11.09
N ILE A 217 18.33 -26.27 -10.51
CA ILE A 217 19.67 -26.76 -10.90
C ILE A 217 19.82 -28.25 -10.59
N ARG A 218 19.39 -28.70 -9.40
CA ARG A 218 19.46 -30.12 -9.01
C ARG A 218 18.68 -31.03 -9.96
N ARG A 219 17.57 -30.56 -10.52
CA ARG A 219 16.73 -31.34 -11.45
C ARG A 219 17.37 -31.51 -12.83
N ARG A 220 18.15 -30.51 -13.28
CA ARG A 220 18.86 -30.54 -14.56
C ARG A 220 19.97 -31.59 -14.57
N ASN A 221 20.76 -31.67 -13.51
CA ASN A 221 21.84 -32.68 -13.39
C ASN A 221 21.30 -34.13 -13.32
N SER A 222 20.01 -34.32 -12.99
CA SER A 222 19.37 -35.65 -13.02
C SER A 222 18.88 -36.06 -14.41
N MET A 223 18.71 -35.14 -15.36
CA MET A 223 18.31 -35.45 -16.74
C MET A 223 19.50 -35.57 -17.70
N ASP A 224 20.62 -34.91 -17.39
CA ASP A 224 21.84 -34.94 -18.22
C ASP A 224 22.81 -36.08 -17.85
N GLY A 225 22.45 -37.00 -16.94
CA GLY A 225 23.41 -37.95 -16.35
C GLY A 225 22.88 -39.34 -16.04
N THR A 226 22.76 -40.20 -17.06
CA THR A 226 23.50 -41.47 -16.95
C THR A 226 24.95 -41.11 -16.66
N SER A 227 25.46 -41.59 -15.51
CA SER A 227 26.84 -41.40 -15.01
C SER A 227 27.11 -40.09 -14.26
N LEU A 228 26.83 -40.09 -12.95
CA LEU A 228 27.87 -40.42 -11.96
C LEU A 228 27.23 -40.47 -10.58
N ALA A 229 27.36 -41.64 -9.97
CA ALA A 229 27.25 -41.81 -8.53
C ALA A 229 28.19 -40.82 -7.80
N VAL A 230 27.99 -40.74 -6.48
CA VAL A 230 28.76 -39.96 -5.50
C VAL A 230 28.13 -38.58 -5.23
N PHE A 231 27.18 -38.56 -4.30
CA PHE A 231 27.51 -38.06 -2.96
C PHE A 231 26.66 -38.78 -1.92
N THR A 232 27.34 -39.66 -1.20
CA THR A 232 26.92 -40.32 0.02
C THR A 232 26.87 -39.31 1.19
N ARG A 233 25.94 -39.61 2.12
CA ARG A 233 25.66 -39.01 3.43
C ARG A 233 24.85 -37.71 3.47
#